data_AF-A0A438F4N0-F1
#
_entry.id   AF-A0A438F4N0-F1
#
_cell.length_a   1.000
_cell.length_b   1.000
_cell.length_c   1.000
_cell.angle_alpha   90.00
_cell.angle_beta   90.00
_cell.angle_gamma   90.00
#
_symmetry.space_group_name_H-M   'P 1'
#
loop_
_entity.id
_entity.type
_entity.pdbx_description
1 polymer ?
#
loop_
_entity_poly.entity_id
_entity_poly.type
_entity_poly.pdbx_seq_one_letter_code
_entity_poly.pdbx_strand_id
1 'polypeptide(L)' 'MVTNMKDWVVDSGATRHICGNRSAFTSYTTVKEGDEQMFMGDSRSTPVIGTGKFSSS' A
#
# COMPACT_ATOMS: atom_id res chain seq x y z
N MET A 1 -3.58 26.14 -3.03
CA MET A 1 -4.18 24.80 -3.19
C MET A 1 -3.22 23.99 -4.05
N VAL A 2 -2.34 23.19 -3.44
CA VAL A 2 -1.39 22.35 -4.20
C VAL A 2 -2.00 20.97 -4.32
N THR A 3 -2.58 20.71 -5.47
CA THR A 3 -2.84 19.37 -5.98
C THR A 3 -1.50 18.79 -6.39
N ASN A 4 -0.95 17.89 -5.57
CA ASN A 4 0.07 16.99 -6.08
C ASN A 4 -0.18 15.61 -5.47
N MET A 5 -1.13 14.90 -6.08
CA MET A 5 -1.22 13.46 -5.96
C MET A 5 0.04 12.92 -6.61
N LYS A 6 1.10 12.74 -5.81
CA LYS A 6 2.37 12.13 -6.23
C LYS A 6 2.04 10.83 -6.94
N ASP A 7 2.36 10.77 -8.23
CA ASP A 7 2.33 9.57 -9.03
C ASP A 7 3.06 8.44 -8.29
N TRP A 8 2.38 7.30 -8.14
CA TRP A 8 2.87 6.16 -7.38
C TRP A 8 3.60 5.19 -8.30
N VAL A 9 4.72 4.64 -7.82
CA VAL A 9 5.54 3.69 -8.56
C VAL A 9 4.97 2.29 -8.35
N VAL A 10 4.50 1.67 -9.45
CA VAL A 10 4.13 0.25 -9.47
C VAL A 10 5.34 -0.53 -10.01
N ASP A 11 6.09 -1.15 -9.10
CA ASP A 11 7.22 -2.02 -9.46
C ASP A 11 6.75 -3.49 -9.54
N SER A 12 6.52 -4.00 -10.76
CA SER A 12 6.09 -5.38 -11.02
C SER A 12 7.09 -6.47 -10.62
N GLY A 13 8.30 -6.10 -10.16
CA GLY A 13 9.28 -7.02 -9.59
C GLY A 13 9.17 -7.21 -8.07
N ALA A 14 8.33 -6.44 -7.37
CA ALA A 14 8.21 -6.48 -5.92
C ALA A 14 7.09 -7.41 -5.43
N THR A 15 7.35 -8.19 -4.38
CA THR A 15 6.35 -9.11 -3.77
C THR A 15 5.18 -8.37 -3.10
N ARG A 16 5.33 -7.07 -2.79
CA ARG A 16 4.29 -6.24 -2.14
C ARG A 16 4.30 -4.84 -2.77
N HIS A 17 3.15 -4.41 -3.30
CA HIS A 17 2.94 -3.08 -3.88
C HIS A 17 2.19 -2.16 -2.90
N ILE A 18 2.54 -0.88 -2.89
CA ILE A 18 1.83 0.14 -2.12
C ILE A 18 0.78 0.79 -3.05
N CYS A 19 -0.51 0.54 -2.79
CA CYS A 19 -1.62 1.13 -3.54
C CYS A 19 -2.51 1.96 -2.61
N GLY A 20 -2.68 3.25 -2.91
CA GLY A 20 -3.56 4.15 -2.16
C GLY A 20 -5.04 4.02 -2.52
N ASN A 21 -5.37 3.31 -3.61
CA ASN A 21 -6.76 3.11 -4.03
C ASN A 21 -7.30 1.79 -3.47
N ARG A 22 -8.00 1.86 -2.33
CA ARG A 22 -8.64 0.68 -1.72
C ARG A 22 -9.65 0.00 -2.65
N SER A 23 -10.34 0.76 -3.50
CA SER A 23 -11.34 0.22 -4.43
C SER A 23 -10.74 -0.55 -5.60
N ALA A 24 -9.42 -0.48 -5.80
CA ALA A 24 -8.72 -1.26 -6.83
C ALA A 24 -8.51 -2.73 -6.42
N PHE A 25 -8.64 -3.06 -5.13
CA PHE A 25 -8.45 -4.42 -4.65
C PHE A 25 -9.70 -5.27 -4.88
N THR A 26 -9.52 -6.51 -5.37
CA THR A 26 -10.59 -7.52 -5.48
C THR A 26 -10.95 -8.14 -4.14
N SER A 27 -10.06 -8.04 -3.16
CA SER A 27 -10.27 -8.43 -1.77
C SER A 27 -9.47 -7.52 -0.87
N TYR A 28 -10.04 -7.09 0.25
CA TYR A 28 -9.37 -6.25 1.24
C TYR A 28 -9.66 -6.78 2.64
N THR A 29 -8.62 -6.95 3.45
CA THR A 29 -8.71 -7.34 4.87
C THR A 29 -8.05 -6.28 5.72
N THR A 30 -8.78 -5.77 6.70
CA THR A 30 -8.25 -4.81 7.68
C THR A 30 -7.27 -5.54 8.60
N VAL A 31 -6.10 -4.96 8.81
CA VAL A 31 -5.12 -5.43 9.79
C VAL A 31 -5.36 -4.68 11.09
N LYS A 32 -5.21 -5.33 12.25
CA LYS A 32 -5.35 -4.60 13.52
C LYS A 32 -4.19 -3.63 13.67
N GLU A 33 -4.47 -2.50 14.29
CA GLU A 33 -3.45 -1.49 14.53
C GLU A 33 -2.27 -2.08 15.32
N GLY A 34 -1.06 -1.93 14.77
CA GLY A 34 0.17 -2.43 15.37
C GLY A 34 0.59 -3.86 14.96
N ASP A 35 -0.29 -4.64 14.32
CA ASP A 35 0.03 -6.02 13.93
C ASP A 35 1.02 -6.10 12.75
N GLU A 36 0.98 -5.12 11.83
CA GLU A 36 1.92 -5.03 10.71
C GLU A 36 2.47 -3.61 10.54
N GLN A 37 3.75 -3.51 10.18
CA GLN A 37 4.42 -2.26 9.84
C GLN A 37 5.17 -2.39 8.52
N MET A 38 5.17 -1.31 7.73
CA MET A 38 6.04 -1.18 6.57
C MET A 38 7.27 -0.35 6.97
N PHE A 39 8.46 -0.85 6.65
CA PHE A 39 9.73 -0.18 6.90
C PHE A 39 10.23 0.44 5.59
N MET A 40 10.59 1.72 5.65
CA MET A 40 11.15 2.47 4.55
C MET A 40 12.68 2.44 4.62
N GLY A 41 13.34 2.63 3.47
CA GLY A 41 14.82 2.64 3.39
C GLY A 41 15.49 3.79 4.13
N ASP A 42 14.73 4.76 4.65
CA ASP A 42 15.19 5.89 5.45
C ASP A 42 14.96 5.69 6.96
N SER A 43 14.87 4.44 7.41
CA SER A 43 14.65 4.04 8.81
C SER A 43 13.32 4.48 9.41
N ARG A 44 12.41 5.05 8.61
CA ARG A 44 11.03 5.31 9.05
C ARG A 44 10.19 4.05 8.93
N SER A 45 9.14 3.96 9.74
CA SER A 45 8.08 2.97 9.57
C SER A 45 6.71 3.64 9.60
N THR A 46 5.70 2.94 9.07
CA THR A 46 4.30 3.33 9.23
C THR A 46 3.44 2.07 9.39
N PRO A 47 2.36 2.12 10.20
CA PRO A 47 1.46 0.98 10.36
C PRO A 47 0.73 0.65 9.06
N VAL A 48 0.51 -0.65 8.83
CA VAL A 48 -0.30 -1.16 7.73
C VAL A 48 -1.76 -1.19 8.18
N ILE A 49 -2.64 -0.51 7.45
CA ILE A 49 -4.09 -0.42 7.76
C ILE A 49 -4.92 -1.56 7.12
N GLY A 50 -4.32 -2.33 6.22
CA GLY A 50 -4.95 -3.47 5.57
C GLY A 50 -4.17 -3.98 4.37
N THR A 51 -4.46 -5.22 4.00
CA THR A 51 -3.86 -5.90 2.85
C THR A 51 -4.95 -6.28 1.87
N GLY A 52 -4.61 -6.32 0.58
CA GLY A 52 -5.58 -6.68 -0.44
C GLY A 52 -4.96 -7.37 -1.63
N LYS A 53 -5.78 -8.16 -2.33
CA LYS A 53 -5.40 -8.78 -3.61
C LYS A 53 -5.78 -7.83 -4.74
N PHE A 54 -4.85 -7.64 -5.66
CA PHE A 54 -5.07 -6.95 -6.91
C PHE A 54 -5.01 -7.98 -8.04
N SER A 55 -5.94 -7.91 -8.99
CA SER A 55 -5.85 -8.68 -10.23
C SER A 55 -5.83 -7.70 -11.39
N SER A 56 -4.69 -7.61 -12.09
CA SER A 56 -4.68 -7.07 -13.44
C SER A 56 -5.19 -8.16 -14.38
N SER A 57 -6.41 -7.99 -14.88
CA SER A 57 -6.90 -8.71 -16.06
C SER A 57 -6.28 -8.14 -17.32
#